data_AF-A0AAN0LUM1-F1
#
_entry.id   AF-A0AAN0LUM1-F1
#
_cell.length_a   1.000
_cell.length_b   1.000
_cell.length_c   1.000
_cell.angle_alpha   90.00
_cell.angle_beta   90.00
_cell.angle_gamma   90.00
#
_symmetry.space_group_name_H-M   'P 1'
#
loop_
_entity.id
_entity.type
_entity.pdbx_description
1 polymer ?
#
loop_
_entity_poly.entity_id
_entity_poly.type
_entity_poly.pdbx_seq_one_letter_code
_entity_poly.pdbx_strand_id
1 'polypeptide(L)'
;MNIVTTILVLIAVVNGIFAITLVRDLAKNKDSVMKEPGNPIVMAITEFFMFLLSTFGISDFAIGAAIYPKSKWVSDEKLLERLIHNVLFQFFVMALSYISVIEVDLTTLLVAIFAQVLGAYISPRYVVKLPVNTIKKFVATGLIIAGGLIVAGKVGLYPAWRNCNRPFRF
;
A
#
# COMPACT_ATOMS: atom_id res chain seq x y z
N MET A 1 0.60 -29.29 -2.43
CA MET A 1 0.27 -27.88 -2.16
C MET A 1 0.56 -27.09 -3.42
N ASN A 2 -0.40 -26.29 -3.91
CA ASN A 2 -0.20 -25.53 -5.15
C ASN A 2 0.81 -24.39 -4.92
N ILE A 3 1.53 -23.97 -5.97
CA ILE A 3 2.53 -22.88 -5.90
C ILE A 3 1.90 -21.60 -5.34
N VAL A 4 0.69 -21.25 -5.77
CA VAL A 4 -0.05 -20.09 -5.28
C VAL A 4 -0.28 -20.20 -3.78
N THR A 5 -0.83 -21.31 -3.29
CA THR A 5 -1.02 -21.57 -1.86
C THR A 5 0.28 -21.46 -1.07
N THR A 6 1.40 -21.89 -1.65
CA THR A 6 2.72 -21.81 -1.01
C THR A 6 3.19 -20.36 -0.85
N ILE A 7 3.09 -19.55 -1.90
CA ILE A 7 3.42 -18.11 -1.87
C ILE A 7 2.56 -17.40 -0.82
N LEU A 8 1.29 -17.75 -0.75
CA LEU A 8 0.34 -17.13 0.16
C LEU A 8 0.61 -17.47 1.62
N VAL A 9 0.91 -18.73 1.92
CA VAL A 9 1.32 -19.16 3.26
C VAL A 9 2.59 -18.41 3.68
N LEU A 10 3.56 -18.25 2.78
CA LEU A 10 4.78 -17.47 3.06
C LEU A 10 4.45 -16.00 3.37
N ILE A 11 3.61 -15.36 2.58
CA ILE A 11 3.16 -13.97 2.83
C ILE A 11 2.46 -13.88 4.19
N ALA A 12 1.54 -14.81 4.51
CA ALA A 12 0.82 -14.81 5.77
C ALA A 12 1.74 -15.01 6.98
N VAL A 13 2.74 -15.91 6.86
CA VAL A 13 3.73 -16.15 7.92
C VAL A 13 4.59 -14.92 8.15
N VAL A 14 5.15 -14.32 7.10
CA VAL A 14 6.02 -13.13 7.23
C VAL A 14 5.25 -11.96 7.85
N ASN A 15 4.03 -11.68 7.37
CA ASN A 15 3.19 -10.62 7.92
C ASN A 15 2.71 -10.93 9.33
N GLY A 16 2.39 -12.20 9.64
CA GLY A 16 2.01 -12.62 10.98
C GLY A 16 3.13 -12.42 12.00
N ILE A 17 4.38 -12.77 11.63
CA ILE A 17 5.56 -12.50 12.46
C ILE A 17 5.70 -11.00 12.70
N PHE A 18 5.61 -10.18 11.64
CA PHE A 18 5.67 -8.73 11.75
C PHE A 18 4.59 -8.16 12.68
N ALA A 19 3.34 -8.61 12.54
CA ALA A 19 2.23 -8.18 13.39
C ALA A 19 2.47 -8.53 14.87
N ILE A 20 2.96 -9.74 15.15
CA ILE A 20 3.30 -10.16 16.52
C ILE A 20 4.42 -9.30 17.10
N THR A 21 5.49 -9.03 16.33
CA THR A 21 6.58 -8.14 16.77
C THR A 21 6.08 -6.72 17.01
N LEU A 22 5.25 -6.18 16.12
CA LEU A 22 4.68 -4.84 16.24
C LEU A 22 3.83 -4.72 17.50
N VAL A 23 2.94 -5.67 17.77
CA VAL A 23 2.09 -5.66 18.99
C VAL A 23 2.94 -5.76 20.25
N ARG A 24 3.97 -6.61 20.25
CA ARG A 24 4.89 -6.75 21.40
C ARG A 24 5.68 -5.45 21.64
N ASP A 25 6.20 -4.83 20.60
CA ASP A 25 6.97 -3.59 20.72
C ASP A 25 6.09 -2.40 21.09
N LEU A 26 4.86 -2.35 20.59
CA LEU A 26 3.86 -1.36 20.97
C LEU A 26 3.47 -1.50 22.44
N ALA A 27 3.27 -2.73 22.92
CA ALA A 27 2.95 -2.99 24.32
C ALA A 27 4.10 -2.60 25.27
N LYS A 28 5.36 -2.84 24.86
CA LYS A 28 6.55 -2.47 25.64
C LYS A 28 6.83 -0.97 25.63
N ASN A 29 6.56 -0.28 24.53
CA ASN A 29 6.89 1.13 24.33
C ASN A 29 5.65 2.05 24.36
N LYS A 30 4.53 1.58 24.92
CA LYS A 30 3.23 2.26 24.91
C LYS A 30 3.30 3.70 25.38
N ASP A 31 4.07 3.97 26.45
CA ASP A 31 4.21 5.30 27.04
C ASP A 31 4.99 6.28 26.15
N SER A 32 5.85 5.77 25.27
CA SER A 32 6.55 6.58 24.27
C SER A 32 5.68 6.86 23.04
N VAL A 33 4.87 5.87 22.63
CA VAL A 33 4.00 5.96 21.46
C VAL A 33 2.80 6.86 21.72
N MET A 34 2.22 6.83 22.92
CA MET A 34 1.12 7.73 23.30
C MET A 34 1.53 9.20 23.39
N LYS A 35 2.83 9.51 23.38
CA LYS A 35 3.36 10.88 23.31
C LYS A 35 3.48 11.40 21.87
N GLU A 36 3.32 10.55 20.87
CA GLU A 36 3.32 10.99 19.47
C GLU A 36 2.09 11.83 19.14
N PRO A 37 2.22 12.82 18.23
CA PRO A 37 1.11 13.67 17.83
C PRO A 37 0.02 12.89 17.08
N GLY A 38 -1.24 13.13 17.44
CA GLY A 38 -2.41 12.54 16.80
C GLY A 38 -3.18 11.59 17.72
N ASN A 39 -4.51 11.67 17.68
CA ASN A 39 -5.35 10.76 18.46
C ASN A 39 -5.39 9.39 17.77
N PRO A 40 -4.98 8.29 18.45
CA PRO A 40 -4.94 6.95 17.86
C PRO A 40 -6.29 6.49 17.28
N ILE A 41 -7.41 6.88 17.90
CA ILE A 41 -8.75 6.50 17.44
C ILE A 41 -9.10 7.22 16.14
N VAL A 42 -8.80 8.52 16.06
CA VAL A 42 -9.06 9.32 14.86
C VAL A 42 -8.18 8.85 13.70
N MET A 43 -6.92 8.51 13.98
CA MET A 43 -6.01 7.91 13.00
C MET A 43 -6.54 6.57 12.50
N ALA A 44 -6.97 5.68 13.40
CA ALA A 44 -7.52 4.38 13.02
C ALA A 44 -8.78 4.49 12.15
N ILE A 45 -9.70 5.40 12.47
CA ILE A 45 -10.89 5.66 11.65
C ILE A 45 -10.48 6.20 10.27
N THR A 46 -9.55 7.14 10.23
CA THR A 46 -9.05 7.73 8.98
C THR A 46 -8.40 6.69 8.09
N GLU A 47 -7.53 5.86 8.66
CA GLU A 47 -6.84 4.77 7.95
C GLU A 47 -7.84 3.71 7.47
N PHE A 48 -8.85 3.37 8.27
CA PHE A 48 -9.93 2.47 7.84
C PHE A 48 -10.60 2.98 6.56
N PHE A 49 -11.05 4.23 6.53
CA PHE A 49 -11.69 4.80 5.34
C PHE A 49 -10.71 4.96 4.17
N MET A 50 -9.45 5.33 4.44
CA MET A 50 -8.41 5.42 3.42
C MET A 50 -8.20 4.08 2.70
N PHE A 51 -8.05 2.98 3.46
CA PHE A 51 -7.86 1.65 2.89
C PHE A 51 -9.14 1.06 2.28
N LEU A 52 -10.32 1.39 2.84
CA LEU A 52 -11.60 1.03 2.22
C LEU A 52 -11.76 1.66 0.83
N LEU A 53 -11.44 2.95 0.70
CA LEU A 53 -11.43 3.65 -0.59
C LEU A 53 -10.36 3.10 -1.54
N SER A 54 -9.24 2.62 -0.99
CA SER A 54 -8.21 1.93 -1.76
C SER A 54 -8.68 0.62 -2.37
N THR A 55 -9.58 -0.10 -1.71
CA THR A 55 -10.24 -1.28 -2.29
C THR A 55 -11.06 -0.92 -3.54
N PHE A 56 -11.67 0.27 -3.57
CA PHE A 56 -12.37 0.78 -4.75
C PHE A 56 -11.44 1.35 -5.83
N GLY A 57 -10.12 1.29 -5.64
CA GLY A 57 -9.11 1.71 -6.60
C GLY A 57 -8.66 3.17 -6.46
N ILE A 58 -8.99 3.86 -5.36
CA ILE A 58 -8.44 5.18 -5.06
C ILE A 58 -7.12 5.01 -4.33
N SER A 59 -6.01 5.54 -4.86
CA SER A 59 -4.71 5.37 -4.20
C SER A 59 -4.72 5.87 -2.73
N ASP A 60 -4.39 4.98 -1.80
CA ASP A 60 -4.13 5.25 -0.39
C ASP A 60 -3.03 6.31 -0.22
N PHE A 61 -2.01 6.28 -1.08
CA PHE A 61 -0.99 7.32 -1.13
C PHE A 61 -1.59 8.70 -1.45
N ALA A 62 -2.51 8.79 -2.41
CA ALA A 62 -3.15 10.05 -2.78
C ALA A 62 -4.04 10.60 -1.65
N ILE A 63 -4.82 9.72 -1.02
CA ILE A 63 -5.66 10.08 0.13
C ILE A 63 -4.79 10.53 1.31
N GLY A 64 -3.76 9.76 1.65
CA GLY A 64 -2.85 10.08 2.73
C GLY A 64 -2.08 11.39 2.49
N ALA A 65 -1.58 11.62 1.29
CA ALA A 65 -0.93 12.88 0.92
C ALA A 65 -1.87 14.10 1.06
N ALA A 66 -3.19 13.91 0.95
CA ALA A 66 -4.18 14.98 1.15
C ALA A 66 -4.55 15.21 2.63
N ILE A 67 -4.54 14.16 3.45
CA ILE A 67 -5.01 14.20 4.85
C ILE A 67 -3.87 14.52 5.83
N TYR A 68 -2.75 13.78 5.80
CA TYR A 68 -1.71 13.88 6.83
C TYR A 68 -1.10 15.28 6.99
N PRO A 69 -0.84 16.07 5.92
CA PRO A 69 -0.37 17.45 6.07
C PRO A 69 -1.38 18.37 6.78
N LYS A 70 -2.68 18.16 6.57
CA LYS A 70 -3.74 18.95 7.21
C LYS A 70 -3.92 18.58 8.68
N SER A 71 -3.73 17.31 9.00
CA SER A 71 -3.88 16.78 10.36
C SER A 71 -2.69 17.07 11.27
N LYS A 72 -1.54 17.49 10.72
CA LYS A 72 -0.28 17.75 11.46
C LYS A 72 0.20 16.56 12.31
N TRP A 73 -0.17 15.34 11.92
CA TRP A 73 0.22 14.11 12.63
C TRP A 73 1.68 13.71 12.37
N VAL A 74 2.25 14.18 11.26
CA VAL A 74 3.62 13.87 10.86
C VAL A 74 4.23 15.09 10.18
N SER A 75 5.54 15.29 10.37
CA SER A 75 6.28 16.33 9.66
C SER A 75 6.34 16.03 8.16
N ASP A 76 6.41 17.08 7.34
CA ASP A 76 6.48 16.96 5.88
C ASP A 76 7.61 16.05 5.37
N GLU A 77 8.73 16.01 6.10
CA GLU A 77 9.87 15.13 5.82
C GLU A 77 9.55 13.66 6.05
N LYS A 78 8.81 13.35 7.11
CA LYS A 78 8.43 11.99 7.49
C LYS A 78 7.13 11.53 6.83
N LEU A 79 6.45 12.39 6.09
CA LEU A 79 5.17 12.08 5.43
C LEU A 79 5.30 10.86 4.53
N LEU A 80 6.31 10.86 3.65
CA LEU A 80 6.52 9.74 2.72
C LEU A 80 6.81 8.44 3.47
N GLU A 81 7.71 8.51 4.45
CA GLU A 81 8.08 7.35 5.27
C GLU A 81 6.87 6.79 6.02
N ARG A 82 6.01 7.68 6.54
CA ARG A 82 4.78 7.29 7.24
C ARG A 82 3.78 6.62 6.30
N LEU A 83 3.56 7.18 5.11
CA LEU A 83 2.63 6.62 4.12
C LEU A 83 3.05 5.22 3.67
N ILE A 84 4.34 4.91 3.60
CA ILE A 84 4.85 3.58 3.24
C ILE A 84 4.72 2.60 4.42
N HIS A 85 5.09 3.01 5.64
CA HIS A 85 5.03 2.11 6.80
C HIS A 85 3.60 1.79 7.26
N ASN A 86 2.67 2.74 7.09
CA ASN A 86 1.28 2.59 7.54
C ASN A 86 0.47 1.54 6.78
N VAL A 87 1.03 0.89 5.76
CA VAL A 87 0.28 -0.09 4.95
C VAL A 87 0.54 -1.52 5.40
N LEU A 88 1.60 -1.78 6.17
CA LEU A 88 2.08 -3.15 6.44
C LEU A 88 1.06 -4.05 7.15
N PHE A 89 0.35 -3.54 8.16
CA PHE A 89 -0.69 -4.31 8.84
C PHE A 89 -1.95 -4.47 7.97
N GLN A 90 -2.25 -3.46 7.16
CA GLN A 90 -3.43 -3.37 6.32
C GLN A 90 -3.29 -4.26 5.07
N PHE A 91 -2.06 -4.44 4.57
CA PHE A 91 -1.72 -5.43 3.55
C PHE A 91 -2.08 -6.86 3.98
N PHE A 92 -1.95 -7.21 5.27
CA PHE A 92 -2.34 -8.53 5.76
C PHE A 92 -3.85 -8.76 5.61
N VAL A 93 -4.66 -7.82 6.07
CA VAL A 93 -6.13 -7.89 5.96
C VAL A 93 -6.55 -7.91 4.49
N MET A 94 -5.96 -7.03 3.67
CA MET A 94 -6.26 -6.91 2.25
C MET A 94 -5.89 -8.18 1.47
N ALA A 95 -4.72 -8.77 1.75
CA ALA A 95 -4.30 -10.03 1.16
C ALA A 95 -5.28 -11.15 1.53
N LEU A 96 -5.64 -11.30 2.80
CA LEU A 96 -6.63 -12.31 3.24
C LEU A 96 -8.01 -12.11 2.63
N SER A 97 -8.44 -10.86 2.42
CA SER A 97 -9.75 -10.56 1.79
C SER A 97 -9.78 -10.85 0.29
N TYR A 98 -8.69 -10.61 -0.44
CA TYR A 98 -8.68 -10.81 -1.89
C TYR A 98 -8.38 -12.24 -2.33
N ILE A 99 -7.63 -12.99 -1.52
CA ILE A 99 -7.15 -14.34 -1.85
C ILE A 99 -8.26 -15.38 -2.06
N SER A 100 -9.40 -15.16 -1.40
CA SER A 100 -10.54 -16.07 -1.40
C SER A 100 -11.54 -15.75 -2.51
N VAL A 101 -11.40 -14.57 -3.13
CA VAL A 101 -12.37 -14.03 -4.09
C VAL A 101 -11.76 -13.83 -5.47
N ILE A 102 -10.48 -13.44 -5.55
CA ILE A 102 -9.84 -13.04 -6.81
C ILE A 102 -8.94 -14.15 -7.32
N GLU A 103 -9.32 -14.75 -8.45
CA GLU A 103 -8.45 -15.60 -9.25
C GLU A 103 -7.47 -14.73 -10.05
N VAL A 104 -6.17 -14.85 -9.76
CA VAL A 104 -5.11 -14.13 -10.49
C VAL A 104 -4.26 -15.15 -11.24
N ASP A 105 -3.94 -14.87 -12.51
CA ASP A 105 -2.98 -15.66 -13.27
C ASP A 105 -1.59 -15.62 -12.60
N LEU A 106 -0.89 -16.76 -12.59
CA LEU A 106 0.41 -16.89 -11.92
C LEU A 106 1.45 -15.95 -12.52
N THR A 107 1.42 -15.73 -13.84
CA THR A 107 2.37 -14.84 -14.52
C THR A 107 2.17 -13.40 -14.05
N THR A 108 0.92 -12.94 -14.00
CA THR A 108 0.56 -11.60 -13.52
C THR A 108 0.99 -11.41 -12.06
N LEU A 109 0.74 -12.41 -11.22
CA LEU A 109 1.15 -12.39 -9.82
C LEU A 109 2.67 -12.26 -9.68
N LEU A 110 3.44 -13.10 -10.38
CA LEU A 110 4.89 -13.07 -10.32
C LEU A 110 5.46 -11.76 -10.86
N VAL A 111 5.00 -11.28 -12.02
CA VAL A 111 5.45 -10.01 -12.60
C VAL A 111 5.17 -8.84 -11.64
N ALA A 112 3.99 -8.81 -11.03
CA ALA A 112 3.64 -7.79 -10.05
C ALA A 112 4.55 -7.85 -8.81
N ILE A 113 4.83 -9.05 -8.28
CA ILE A 113 5.75 -9.23 -7.14
C ILE A 113 7.15 -8.76 -7.51
N PHE A 114 7.69 -9.19 -8.66
CA PHE A 114 9.03 -8.78 -9.10
C PHE A 114 9.15 -7.28 -9.29
N ALA A 115 8.17 -6.64 -9.94
CA ALA A 115 8.15 -5.19 -10.13
C ALA A 115 8.13 -4.45 -8.77
N GLN A 116 7.31 -4.92 -7.82
CA GLN A 116 7.24 -4.34 -6.47
C GLN A 116 8.55 -4.51 -5.69
N VAL A 117 9.16 -5.70 -5.72
CA VAL A 117 10.42 -5.97 -5.02
C VAL A 117 11.55 -5.12 -5.61
N LEU A 118 11.66 -5.03 -6.93
CA LEU A 118 12.66 -4.17 -7.58
C LEU A 118 12.44 -2.70 -7.21
N GLY A 119 11.19 -2.23 -7.27
CA GLY A 119 10.83 -0.86 -6.87
C GLY A 119 11.21 -0.57 -5.41
N ALA A 120 10.86 -1.45 -4.49
CA ALA A 120 11.14 -1.31 -3.05
C ALA A 120 12.65 -1.41 -2.73
N TYR A 121 13.42 -2.18 -3.51
CA TYR A 121 14.86 -2.33 -3.31
C TYR A 121 15.65 -1.13 -3.84
N ILE A 122 15.26 -0.61 -5.00
CA ILE A 122 15.99 0.45 -5.71
C ILE A 122 15.60 1.82 -5.14
N SER A 123 14.29 2.09 -4.96
CA SER A 123 13.81 3.44 -4.65
C SER A 123 14.38 4.07 -3.38
N PRO A 124 14.52 3.39 -2.22
CA PRO A 124 14.98 4.05 -1.00
C PRO A 124 16.40 4.58 -1.13
N ARG A 125 17.28 3.90 -1.87
CA ARG A 125 18.69 4.30 -2.05
C ARG A 125 18.85 5.67 -2.72
N TYR A 126 17.92 6.02 -3.60
CA TYR A 126 17.93 7.29 -4.32
C TYR A 126 17.03 8.33 -3.65
N VAL A 127 15.83 7.91 -3.20
CA VAL A 127 14.82 8.82 -2.65
C VAL A 127 15.26 9.47 -1.33
N VAL A 128 16.00 8.76 -0.47
CA VAL A 128 16.47 9.30 0.82
C VAL A 128 17.47 10.46 0.69
N LYS A 129 18.05 10.68 -0.50
CA LYS A 129 19.01 11.77 -0.76
C LYS A 129 18.35 13.01 -1.38
N LEU A 130 17.06 12.94 -1.71
CA LEU A 130 16.35 13.99 -2.41
C LEU A 130 15.66 14.95 -1.44
N PRO A 131 15.55 16.25 -1.78
CA PRO A 131 14.76 17.18 -0.99
C PRO A 131 13.27 16.82 -1.08
N VAL A 132 12.53 17.05 0.02
CA VAL A 132 11.11 16.68 0.18
C VAL A 132 10.23 17.17 -0.97
N ASN A 133 10.47 18.40 -1.46
CA ASN A 133 9.69 18.95 -2.57
C ASN A 133 9.87 18.18 -3.88
N THR A 134 11.07 17.64 -4.13
CA THR A 134 11.31 16.80 -5.31
C THR A 134 10.57 15.49 -5.20
N ILE A 135 10.62 14.86 -4.01
CA ILE A 135 9.87 13.63 -3.73
C ILE A 135 8.37 13.85 -3.97
N LYS A 136 7.79 14.91 -3.38
CA LYS A 136 6.36 15.23 -3.54
C LYS A 136 5.97 15.40 -5.02
N LYS A 137 6.80 16.09 -5.82
CA LYS A 137 6.58 16.24 -7.26
C LYS A 137 6.63 14.90 -7.99
N PHE A 138 7.63 14.08 -7.72
CA PHE A 138 7.75 12.75 -8.32
C PHE A 138 6.52 11.88 -8.03
N VAL A 139 6.05 11.85 -6.78
CA VAL A 139 4.87 11.05 -6.46
C VAL A 139 3.60 11.62 -7.08
N ALA A 140 3.41 12.95 -7.06
CA ALA A 140 2.28 13.59 -7.73
C ALA A 140 2.25 13.26 -9.23
N THR A 141 3.38 13.36 -9.92
CA THR A 141 3.51 12.97 -11.33
C THR A 141 3.22 11.48 -11.54
N GLY A 142 3.75 10.61 -10.68
CA GLY A 142 3.48 9.17 -10.71
C GLY A 142 1.99 8.85 -10.55
N LEU A 143 1.30 9.52 -9.64
CA LEU A 143 -0.15 9.37 -9.43
C LEU A 143 -0.96 9.84 -10.64
N ILE A 144 -0.57 10.95 -11.28
CA ILE A 144 -1.23 11.44 -12.51
C ILE A 144 -1.07 10.42 -13.64
N ILE A 145 0.14 9.88 -13.82
CA ILE A 145 0.42 8.86 -14.85
C ILE A 145 -0.40 7.59 -14.55
N ALA A 146 -0.38 7.10 -13.31
CA ALA A 146 -1.14 5.91 -12.92
C ALA A 146 -2.66 6.10 -13.13
N GLY A 147 -3.20 7.25 -12.71
CA GLY A 147 -4.60 7.61 -12.97
C GLY A 147 -4.92 7.66 -14.46
N GLY A 148 -4.03 8.24 -15.26
CA GLY A 148 -4.14 8.27 -16.72
C GLY A 148 -4.15 6.86 -17.34
N LEU A 149 -3.27 5.97 -16.90
CA LEU A 149 -3.23 4.56 -17.35
C LEU A 149 -4.50 3.78 -16.97
N ILE A 150 -5.06 4.03 -15.79
CA ILE A 150 -6.32 3.42 -15.35
C ILE A 150 -7.47 3.89 -16.23
N VAL A 151 -7.59 5.20 -16.49
CA VAL A 151 -8.62 5.77 -17.36
C VAL A 151 -8.45 5.26 -18.79
N ALA A 152 -7.24 5.30 -19.34
CA ALA A 152 -6.91 4.79 -20.66
C ALA A 152 -7.28 3.30 -20.82
N GLY A 153 -7.04 2.50 -19.78
CA GLY A 153 -7.47 1.11 -19.74
C GLY A 153 -9.00 0.94 -19.71
N LYS A 154 -9.73 1.81 -19.01
CA LYS A 154 -11.21 1.79 -18.97
C LYS A 154 -11.84 2.22 -20.29
N VAL A 155 -11.24 3.16 -21.02
CA VAL A 155 -11.74 3.65 -22.32
C VAL A 155 -11.22 2.84 -23.52
N GLY A 156 -10.42 1.80 -23.29
CA GLY A 156 -9.98 0.86 -24.32
C GLY A 156 -8.81 1.33 -25.19
N LEU A 157 -8.01 2.30 -24.73
CA LEU A 157 -6.86 2.85 -25.50
C LEU A 157 -5.67 1.89 -25.60
N TYR A 158 -5.57 0.93 -24.70
CA TYR A 158 -4.65 -0.20 -24.78
C TYR A 158 -5.36 -1.41 -24.17
N PRO A 159 -4.89 -2.65 -24.36
CA PRO A 159 -5.43 -3.79 -23.63
C PRO A 159 -5.15 -3.61 -22.14
N ALA A 160 -6.05 -2.94 -21.42
CA ALA A 160 -6.34 -3.35 -20.06
C ALA A 160 -6.65 -4.84 -20.15
N TRP A 161 -6.14 -5.64 -19.22
CA TRP A 161 -6.12 -7.11 -19.17
C TRP A 161 -7.50 -7.83 -19.26
N ARG A 162 -8.51 -7.24 -19.91
CA ARG A 162 -9.83 -7.77 -20.26
C ARG A 162 -9.81 -8.94 -21.25
N ASN A 163 -8.66 -9.28 -21.86
CA ASN A 163 -8.55 -10.34 -22.87
C ASN A 163 -8.04 -11.68 -22.30
N CYS A 164 -8.41 -12.01 -21.07
CA CYS A 164 -8.41 -13.40 -20.60
C CYS A 164 -9.86 -13.79 -20.32
N ASN A 165 -10.29 -14.95 -20.82
CA ASN A 165 -11.66 -15.50 -20.82
C ASN A 165 -12.29 -15.76 -19.43
N ARG A 166 -12.07 -14.91 -18.43
CA ARG A 166 -12.77 -14.94 -17.15
C ARG A 166 -13.16 -13.51 -16.79
N PRO A 167 -14.46 -13.19 -16.71
CA PRO A 167 -14.87 -11.88 -16.23
C PRO A 167 -14.35 -11.74 -14.80
N PHE A 168 -13.63 -10.65 -14.53
CA PHE A 168 -13.40 -10.17 -13.17
C PHE A 168 -14.78 -9.98 -12.53
N ARG A 169 -15.25 -11.01 -11.82
CA ARG A 169 -16.39 -10.91 -10.92
C ARG A 169 -15.86 -10.25 -9.66
N PHE A 170 -16.16 -8.96 -9.52
CA PHE A 170 -16.24 -8.34 -8.20
C PHE A 170 -17.39 -8.97 -7.42
#